data_AF-A0A376Y2Z0-F1
#
_entry.id   AF-A0A376Y2Z0-F1
#
_cell.length_a   1.000
_cell.length_b   1.000
_cell.length_c   1.000
_cell.angle_alpha   90.00
_cell.angle_beta   90.00
_cell.angle_gamma   90.00
#
_symmetry.space_group_name_H-M   'P 1'
#
loop_
_entity.id
_entity.type
_entity.pdbx_description
1 polymer ?
#
loop_
_entity_poly.entity_id
_entity_poly.type
_entity_poly.pdbx_seq_one_letter_code
_entity_poly.pdbx_strand_id
1 'polypeptide(L)'
;MFTKTAQLWHNATPHPHWCGLTLLAIDGVFWRTPDTPENDAAFPRQTHAGNPALYPQVKMVCQMELTSHLLTAAAFGTMKNSENELAEQLIEQTGDNTLTLMDKGYYSLGLLNAWSLAENTATG
;
A
#
# COMPACT_ATOMS: atom_id res chain seq x y z
N MET A 1 -5.97 -2.26 14.05
CA MET A 1 -5.84 -0.91 14.65
C MET A 1 -5.67 0.12 13.54
N PHE A 2 -4.65 0.00 12.68
CA PHE A 2 -4.42 0.86 11.50
C PHE A 2 -5.67 1.15 10.65
N THR A 3 -6.36 0.13 10.13
CA THR A 3 -7.52 0.31 9.23
C THR A 3 -8.61 1.19 9.85
N LYS A 4 -8.87 1.00 11.15
CA LYS A 4 -9.90 1.74 11.88
C LYS A 4 -9.51 3.21 12.08
N THR A 5 -8.25 3.48 12.43
CA THR A 5 -7.75 4.85 12.60
C THR A 5 -7.63 5.58 11.26
N ALA A 6 -7.14 4.90 10.22
CA ALA A 6 -7.05 5.44 8.87
C ALA A 6 -8.44 5.86 8.34
N GLN A 7 -9.44 4.99 8.48
CA GLN A 7 -10.80 5.28 8.05
C GLN A 7 -11.43 6.45 8.83
N LEU A 8 -11.25 6.49 10.16
CA LEU A 8 -11.78 7.59 10.98
C LEU A 8 -11.16 8.94 10.62
N TRP A 9 -9.84 9.01 10.42
CA TRP A 9 -9.17 10.25 10.07
C TRP A 9 -9.45 10.66 8.63
N HIS A 10 -9.49 9.71 7.71
CA HIS A 10 -9.83 9.98 6.31
C HIS A 10 -11.24 10.57 6.17
N ASN A 11 -12.23 10.01 6.88
CA ASN A 11 -13.61 10.49 6.86
C ASN A 11 -13.79 11.85 7.55
N ALA A 12 -12.96 12.16 8.55
CA ALA A 12 -13.02 13.41 9.29
C ALA A 12 -12.29 14.57 8.58
N THR A 13 -11.57 14.29 7.50
CA THR A 13 -10.75 15.27 6.79
C THR A 13 -11.37 15.58 5.43
N PRO A 14 -11.69 16.84 5.12
CA PRO A 14 -12.11 17.20 3.77
C PRO A 14 -10.90 17.15 2.82
N HIS A 15 -11.03 16.40 1.73
CA HIS A 15 -9.99 16.29 0.70
C HIS A 15 -10.36 17.19 -0.49
N PRO A 16 -9.58 18.23 -0.81
CA PRO A 16 -9.76 19.01 -2.02
C PRO A 16 -9.64 18.11 -3.26
N HIS A 17 -10.65 18.11 -4.11
CA HIS A 17 -10.60 17.38 -5.37
C HIS A 17 -9.78 18.13 -6.43
N TRP A 18 -9.00 17.39 -7.21
CA TRP A 18 -8.34 17.90 -8.40
C TRP A 18 -9.13 17.46 -9.63
N CYS A 19 -9.70 18.41 -10.38
CA CYS A 19 -10.56 18.11 -11.53
C CYS A 19 -11.73 17.15 -11.21
N GLY A 20 -12.24 17.16 -9.97
CA GLY A 20 -13.29 16.25 -9.50
C GLY A 20 -12.81 14.87 -9.05
N LEU A 21 -11.49 14.63 -9.03
CA LEU A 21 -10.86 13.38 -8.60
C LEU A 21 -10.18 13.52 -7.24
N THR A 22 -10.21 12.45 -6.45
CA THR A 22 -9.37 12.32 -5.25
C THR A 22 -7.96 11.90 -5.66
N LEU A 23 -6.95 12.64 -5.22
CA LEU A 23 -5.56 12.35 -5.55
C LEU A 23 -4.97 11.33 -4.59
N LEU A 24 -4.56 10.19 -5.12
CA LEU A 24 -3.93 9.12 -4.37
C LEU A 24 -2.51 8.87 -4.87
N ALA A 25 -1.66 8.32 -4.01
CA ALA A 25 -0.40 7.73 -4.42
C ALA A 25 -0.17 6.39 -3.74
N ILE A 26 0.53 5.50 -4.45
CA ILE A 26 0.94 4.21 -3.92
C ILE A 26 2.43 4.03 -4.04
N ASP A 27 3.04 3.60 -2.94
CA ASP A 27 4.46 3.31 -2.90
C ASP A 27 4.81 2.20 -1.89
N GLY A 28 5.94 1.53 -2.15
CA GLY A 28 6.49 0.46 -1.33
C GLY A 28 7.48 1.00 -0.30
N VAL A 29 7.36 0.53 0.94
CA VAL A 29 8.25 0.90 2.05
C VAL A 29 8.66 -0.33 2.85
N PHE A 30 9.88 -0.28 3.38
CA PHE A 30 10.44 -1.36 4.20
C PHE A 30 10.64 -0.89 5.62
N TRP A 31 10.16 -1.67 6.58
CA TRP A 31 10.33 -1.40 7.99
C TRP A 31 11.11 -2.51 8.67
N ARG A 32 11.94 -2.12 9.63
CA ARG A 32 12.55 -3.04 10.57
C ARG A 32 11.61 -3.21 11.75
N THR A 33 11.42 -4.45 12.15
CA THR A 33 10.63 -4.78 13.35
C THR A 33 11.57 -5.04 14.53
N PRO A 34 11.08 -4.93 15.78
CA PRO A 34 11.83 -5.38 16.94
C PRO A 34 12.28 -6.84 16.81
N ASP A 35 13.49 -7.14 17.27
CA ASP A 35 14.06 -8.48 17.21
C ASP A 35 13.40 -9.40 18.26
N THR A 36 12.33 -10.07 17.84
CA THR A 36 11.58 -11.01 18.68
C THR A 36 11.33 -12.30 17.90
N PRO A 37 11.22 -13.46 18.57
CA PRO A 37 10.93 -14.73 17.89
C PRO A 37 9.63 -14.70 17.08
N GLU A 38 8.61 -13.98 17.55
CA GLU A 38 7.33 -13.82 16.86
C GLU A 38 7.49 -13.05 15.55
N ASN A 39 8.20 -11.91 15.57
CA ASN A 39 8.45 -11.12 14.36
C ASN A 39 9.38 -11.84 13.38
N ASP A 40 10.36 -12.60 13.86
CA ASP A 40 11.27 -13.37 12.99
C ASP A 40 10.53 -14.51 12.28
N ALA A 41 9.54 -15.12 12.94
CA ALA A 41 8.65 -16.11 12.34
C ALA A 41 7.68 -15.50 11.32
N ALA A 42 7.08 -14.34 11.62
CA ALA A 42 6.11 -13.67 10.75
C ALA A 42 6.75 -12.94 9.57
N PHE A 43 7.92 -12.32 9.78
CA PHE A 43 8.61 -11.47 8.82
C PHE A 43 10.09 -11.86 8.69
N PRO A 44 10.39 -12.96 7.97
CA PRO A 44 11.74 -13.51 7.91
C PRO A 44 12.78 -12.49 7.44
N ARG A 45 13.95 -12.52 8.09
CA ARG A 45 15.11 -11.71 7.70
C ARG A 45 15.51 -12.01 6.25
N GLN A 46 15.81 -10.97 5.48
CA GLN A 46 16.49 -11.17 4.20
C GLN A 46 17.91 -11.65 4.42
N THR A 47 18.38 -12.50 3.50
CA THR A 47 19.77 -12.96 3.46
C THR A 47 20.46 -12.33 2.26
N HIS A 48 21.60 -11.68 2.51
CA HIS A 48 22.46 -11.15 1.45
C HIS A 48 23.85 -11.77 1.57
N ALA A 49 24.34 -12.38 0.49
CA ALA A 49 25.64 -13.08 0.45
C ALA A 49 25.83 -14.08 1.61
N GLY A 50 24.76 -14.80 1.99
CA GLY A 50 24.77 -15.78 3.08
C GLY A 50 24.60 -15.21 4.49
N ASN A 51 24.61 -13.88 4.67
CA ASN A 51 24.41 -13.24 5.97
C ASN A 51 22.96 -12.75 6.11
N PRO A 52 22.23 -13.16 7.18
CA PRO A 52 20.91 -12.62 7.46
C PRO A 52 21.00 -11.17 7.93
N ALA A 53 19.97 -10.38 7.62
CA ALA A 53 19.82 -9.04 8.15
C ALA A 53 19.69 -9.06 9.68
N LEU A 54 20.17 -7.99 10.33
CA LEU A 54 20.16 -7.88 11.80
C LEU A 54 18.76 -7.90 12.42
N TYR A 55 17.75 -7.42 11.69
CA TYR A 55 16.38 -7.31 12.17
C TYR A 55 15.41 -7.96 11.18
N PRO A 56 14.29 -8.55 11.66
CA PRO A 56 13.21 -8.99 10.79
C PRO A 56 12.60 -7.78 10.05
N GLN A 57 12.21 -7.99 8.79
CA GLN A 57 11.82 -6.91 7.88
C GLN A 57 10.42 -7.14 7.33
N VAL A 58 9.56 -6.14 7.48
CA VAL A 58 8.23 -6.11 6.87
C VAL A 58 8.26 -5.21 5.64
N LYS A 59 7.74 -5.73 4.53
CA LYS A 59 7.43 -4.94 3.34
C LYS A 59 6.01 -4.43 3.50
N MET A 60 5.79 -3.16 3.22
CA MET A 60 4.46 -2.56 3.22
C MET A 60 4.28 -1.77 1.93
N VAL A 61 3.12 -1.89 1.30
CA VAL A 61 2.69 -0.96 0.24
C VAL A 61 1.60 -0.07 0.83
N CYS A 62 1.74 1.23 0.68
CA CYS A 62 0.87 2.23 1.27
C CYS A 62 0.10 2.99 0.20
N GLN A 63 -1.19 3.22 0.45
CA GLN A 63 -1.98 4.21 -0.27
C GLN A 63 -2.07 5.48 0.58
N MET A 64 -1.73 6.61 -0.02
CA MET A 64 -1.78 7.93 0.59
C MET A 64 -2.74 8.82 -0.17
N GLU A 65 -3.58 9.57 0.53
CA GLU A 65 -4.27 10.72 -0.06
C GLU A 65 -3.33 11.93 -0.06
N LEU A 66 -3.14 12.54 -1.23
CA LEU A 66 -2.02 13.44 -1.50
C LEU A 66 -2.23 14.87 -0.98
N THR A 67 -3.45 15.28 -0.68
CA THR A 67 -3.73 16.64 -0.19
C THR A 67 -3.60 16.75 1.33
N SER A 68 -4.02 15.71 2.05
CA SER A 68 -3.97 15.58 3.51
C SER A 68 -2.74 14.80 3.99
N HIS A 69 -2.04 14.11 3.08
CA HIS A 69 -0.94 13.20 3.38
C HIS A 69 -1.31 12.04 4.32
N LEU A 70 -2.59 11.69 4.40
CA LEU A 70 -3.07 10.60 5.22
C LEU A 70 -2.89 9.26 4.51
N LEU A 71 -2.36 8.27 5.22
CA LEU A 71 -2.40 6.88 4.78
C LEU A 71 -3.84 6.36 4.92
N THR A 72 -4.43 5.97 3.79
CA THR A 72 -5.82 5.51 3.71
C THR A 72 -5.92 3.99 3.67
N ALA A 73 -4.93 3.33 3.10
CA ALA A 73 -4.83 1.87 3.04
C ALA A 73 -3.37 1.41 3.10
N ALA A 74 -3.14 0.17 3.55
CA ALA A 74 -1.82 -0.44 3.55
C ALA A 74 -1.91 -1.97 3.50
N ALA A 75 -1.03 -2.57 2.72
CA ALA A 75 -0.89 -4.02 2.59
C ALA A 75 0.49 -4.42 3.13
N PHE A 76 0.53 -5.47 3.95
CA PHE A 76 1.75 -5.93 4.60
C PHE A 76 2.16 -7.28 4.02
N GLY A 77 3.45 -7.44 3.80
CA GLY A 77 4.01 -8.66 3.29
C GLY A 77 5.42 -8.91 3.81
N THR A 78 5.94 -10.03 3.37
CA THR A 78 7.34 -10.37 3.57
C THR A 78 8.17 -9.85 2.41
N MET A 79 9.47 -9.98 2.57
CA MET A 79 10.43 -9.63 1.54
C MET A 79 10.39 -10.55 0.30
N LYS A 80 9.59 -11.63 0.32
CA LYS A 80 9.33 -12.51 -0.83
C LYS A 80 8.19 -12.01 -1.71
N ASN A 81 7.23 -11.26 -1.14
CA ASN A 81 6.10 -10.73 -1.89
C ASN A 81 6.58 -9.62 -2.82
N SER A 82 6.03 -9.54 -4.02
CA SER A 82 6.32 -8.41 -4.93
C SER A 82 5.54 -7.15 -4.48
N GLU A 83 6.01 -5.96 -4.85
CA GLU A 83 5.25 -4.73 -4.56
C GLU A 83 3.93 -4.70 -5.33
N ASN A 84 3.91 -5.23 -6.57
CA ASN A 84 2.68 -5.36 -7.36
C ASN A 84 1.65 -6.26 -6.66
N GLU A 85 2.07 -7.42 -6.13
CA GLU A 85 1.20 -8.34 -5.39
C GLU A 85 0.58 -7.68 -4.15
N LEU A 86 1.33 -6.83 -3.46
CA LEU A 86 0.81 -6.08 -2.32
C LEU A 86 -0.08 -4.91 -2.76
N ALA A 87 0.24 -4.25 -3.87
CA ALA A 87 -0.60 -3.20 -4.45
C ALA A 87 -1.97 -3.74 -4.89
N GLU A 88 -2.03 -4.92 -5.50
CA GLU A 88 -3.30 -5.56 -5.90
C GLU A 88 -4.29 -5.70 -4.73
N GLN A 89 -3.80 -5.91 -3.50
CA GLN A 89 -4.64 -6.01 -2.30
C GLN A 89 -5.27 -4.68 -1.86
N LEU A 90 -4.77 -3.55 -2.38
CA LEU A 90 -5.30 -2.22 -2.09
C LEU A 90 -6.41 -1.80 -3.04
N ILE A 91 -6.58 -2.49 -4.18
CA ILE A 91 -7.56 -2.14 -5.21
C ILE A 91 -8.97 -2.05 -4.63
N GLU A 92 -9.39 -3.02 -3.82
CA GLU A 92 -10.72 -3.02 -3.19
C GLU A 92 -10.90 -1.91 -2.14
N GLN A 93 -9.80 -1.31 -1.67
CA GLN A 93 -9.79 -0.22 -0.70
C GLN A 93 -9.62 1.15 -1.38
N THR A 94 -9.38 1.18 -2.69
CA THR A 94 -9.36 2.40 -3.49
C THR A 94 -10.80 2.76 -3.84
N GLY A 95 -11.22 3.98 -3.49
CA GLY A 95 -12.55 4.47 -3.82
C GLY A 95 -12.69 4.82 -5.31
N ASP A 96 -13.92 5.09 -5.75
CA ASP A 96 -14.18 5.57 -7.10
C ASP A 96 -13.71 7.01 -7.31
N ASN A 97 -13.62 7.42 -8.58
CA ASN A 97 -13.26 8.78 -8.99
C ASN A 97 -11.92 9.22 -8.39
N THR A 98 -10.92 8.34 -8.45
CA THR A 98 -9.56 8.65 -8.00
C THR A 98 -8.63 8.90 -9.17
N LEU A 99 -7.51 9.56 -8.89
CA LEU A 99 -6.32 9.53 -9.73
C LEU A 99 -5.19 8.99 -8.86
N THR A 100 -4.78 7.75 -9.11
CA THR A 100 -3.71 7.09 -8.35
C THR A 100 -2.38 7.24 -9.07
N LEU A 101 -1.44 7.94 -8.43
CA LEU A 101 -0.05 8.04 -8.86
C LEU A 101 0.75 6.83 -8.36
N MET A 102 1.58 6.26 -9.22
CA MET A 102 2.42 5.11 -8.89
C MET A 102 3.85 5.36 -9.36
N ASP A 103 4.83 4.85 -8.62
CA ASP A 103 6.23 4.84 -9.09
C ASP A 103 6.39 3.93 -10.32
N LYS A 104 7.44 4.16 -11.11
CA LYS A 104 7.81 3.37 -12.29
C LYS A 104 7.95 1.87 -12.00
N GLY A 105 8.28 1.49 -10.76
CA GLY A 105 8.33 0.09 -10.33
C GLY A 105 7.02 -0.69 -10.53
N TYR A 106 5.89 0.01 -10.58
CA TYR A 106 4.55 -0.56 -10.74
C TYR A 106 4.11 -0.75 -12.19
N TYR A 107 5.04 -0.70 -13.16
CA TYR A 107 4.74 -0.92 -14.58
C TYR A 107 4.46 -2.41 -14.89
N SER A 108 3.34 -2.90 -14.38
CA SER A 108 2.77 -4.23 -14.62
C SER A 108 1.43 -4.08 -15.33
N LEU A 109 1.31 -4.62 -16.55
CA LEU A 109 0.08 -4.50 -17.35
C LEU A 109 -1.14 -5.09 -16.63
N GLY A 110 -0.94 -6.21 -15.91
CA GLY A 110 -2.01 -6.86 -15.13
C GLY A 110 -2.51 -5.98 -13.99
N LEU A 111 -1.58 -5.41 -13.22
CA LEU A 111 -1.88 -4.50 -12.11
C LEU A 111 -2.63 -3.27 -12.59
N LEU A 112 -2.08 -2.57 -13.60
CA LEU A 112 -2.66 -1.33 -14.11
C LEU A 112 -4.05 -1.55 -14.71
N ASN A 113 -4.25 -2.67 -15.40
CA ASN A 113 -5.57 -3.03 -15.94
C ASN A 113 -6.57 -3.36 -14.81
N ALA A 114 -6.16 -4.14 -13.81
CA ALA A 114 -7.01 -4.45 -12.66
C ALA A 114 -7.40 -3.18 -11.89
N TRP A 115 -6.44 -2.27 -11.70
CA TRP A 115 -6.67 -0.98 -11.05
C TRP A 115 -7.70 -0.14 -11.79
N SER A 116 -7.56 -0.03 -13.12
CA SER A 116 -8.49 0.77 -13.93
C SER A 116 -9.89 0.16 -14.01
N LEU A 117 -10.01 -1.17 -13.96
CA LEU A 117 -11.31 -1.84 -13.99
C LEU A 117 -12.08 -1.72 -12.67
N ALA A 118 -11.37 -1.66 -11.54
CA ALA A 118 -11.99 -1.47 -10.24
C ALA A 118 -12.74 -0.14 -10.14
N GLU A 119 -12.17 0.94 -10.68
CA GLU A 119 -12.85 2.25 -10.74
C GLU A 119 -14.15 2.24 -11.58
N ASN A 120 -14.32 1.25 -12.46
CA ASN A 120 -15.48 1.15 -13.35
C ASN A 120 -16.57 0.20 -12.85
N THR A 121 -16.37 -0.51 -11.73
CA THR A 121 -17.30 -1.56 -11.28
C THR A 121 -18.21 -1.15 -10.11
N ALA A 122 -17.97 -0.03 -9.43
CA ALA A 122 -18.81 0.44 -8.33
C ALA A 122 -19.94 1.42 -8.76
N THR A 123 -20.15 1.61 -10.06
CA THR A 123 -21.28 2.37 -10.64
C THR A 123 -22.40 1.50 -11.26
N GLY A 124 -22.46 0.21 -10.92
CA GLY A 124 -23.51 -0.73 -11.35
C GLY A 124 -24.62 -0.95 -10.32
#